data_AF-A0A9D7HR23-F1
#
_entry.id   AF-A0A9D7HR23-F1
#
_cell.length_a   1.000
_cell.length_b   1.000
_cell.length_c   1.000
_cell.angle_alpha   90.00
_cell.angle_beta   90.00
_cell.angle_gamma   90.00
#
_symmetry.space_group_name_H-M   'P 1'
#
loop_
_entity.id
_entity.type
_entity.pdbx_description
1 polymer ?
#
loop_
_entity_poly.entity_id
_entity_poly.type
_entity_poly.pdbx_seq_one_letter_code
_entity_poly.pdbx_strand_id
1 'polypeptide(L)'
;MQRFSTLTRQRAYENVLERKAPKLVVLARLTEAEFDELFRGSAVVRPMYEGFMRNVAVALGNWGTDEARAALAALLVHESELVREHAEWAWEQCR
;
A
#
# COMPACT_ATOMS: atom_id res chain seq x y z
N MET A 1 5.24 26.25 7.81
CA MET A 1 5.46 24.87 8.24
C MET A 1 5.56 23.97 7.02
N GLN A 2 6.76 23.80 6.47
CA GLN A 2 7.03 22.85 5.37
C GLN A 2 8.20 21.98 5.83
N ARG A 3 7.91 20.76 6.27
CA ARG A 3 8.94 19.75 6.55
C ARG A 3 9.03 18.86 5.32
N PHE A 4 9.75 19.31 4.30
CA PHE A 4 10.25 18.39 3.29
C PHE A 4 11.35 17.54 3.95
N SER A 5 11.18 16.22 3.92
CA SER A 5 12.20 15.28 4.37
C SER A 5 13.46 15.48 3.54
N THR A 6 14.55 15.91 4.18
CA THR A 6 15.88 15.90 3.58
C THR A 6 16.17 14.45 3.16
N LEU A 7 16.55 14.22 1.90
CA LEU A 7 17.00 12.93 1.40
C LEU A 7 18.27 12.51 2.18
N THR A 8 18.08 11.84 3.31
CA THR A 8 19.17 11.21 4.04
C THR A 8 19.64 10.03 3.20
N ARG A 9 20.69 10.26 2.41
CA ARG A 9 21.38 9.23 1.64
C ARG A 9 22.18 8.34 2.59
N GLN A 10 21.47 7.55 3.40
CA GLN A 10 22.06 6.61 4.35
C GLN A 10 22.30 5.28 3.62
N ARG A 11 23.53 4.73 3.72
CA ARG A 11 23.91 3.42 3.15
C ARG A 11 22.97 2.26 3.51
N ALA A 12 22.14 2.41 4.55
CA ALA A 12 21.12 1.45 4.93
C ALA A 12 20.01 1.23 3.86
N TYR A 13 19.86 2.14 2.88
CA TYR A 13 18.88 2.00 1.78
C TYR A 13 19.44 1.30 0.54
N GLU A 14 20.74 1.01 0.48
CA GLU A 14 21.38 0.42 -0.71
C GLU A 14 20.84 -0.99 -1.00
N ASN A 15 20.37 -1.73 0.02
CA ASN A 15 19.73 -3.05 -0.14
C ASN A 15 18.20 -2.99 -0.40
N VAL A 16 17.57 -1.82 -0.32
CA VAL A 16 16.12 -1.66 -0.57
C VAL A 16 15.84 -1.65 -2.07
N LEU A 17 16.78 -1.15 -2.88
CA LEU A 17 16.63 -1.05 -4.33
C LEU A 17 16.67 -2.42 -5.04
N GLU A 18 17.29 -3.44 -4.44
CA GLU A 18 17.34 -4.79 -5.00
C GLU A 18 16.10 -5.65 -4.66
N ARG A 19 15.34 -5.28 -3.63
CA ARG A 19 14.06 -5.93 -3.34
C ARG A 19 13.00 -5.42 -4.30
N LYS A 20 12.73 -6.20 -5.36
CA LYS A 20 11.54 -6.00 -6.19
C LYS A 20 10.30 -6.16 -5.33
N ALA A 21 9.71 -5.05 -4.91
CA ALA A 21 8.41 -5.05 -4.25
C ALA A 21 7.35 -5.65 -5.19
N PRO A 22 6.39 -6.44 -4.67
CA PRO A 22 5.27 -6.91 -5.47
C PRO A 22 4.50 -5.74 -6.07
N LYS A 23 3.85 -5.94 -7.22
CA LYS A 23 3.01 -4.92 -7.84
C LYS A 23 1.86 -4.54 -6.90
N LEU A 24 1.47 -3.27 -6.89
CA LEU A 24 0.34 -2.78 -6.07
C LEU A 24 -0.96 -3.57 -6.32
N VAL A 25 -1.22 -3.94 -7.57
CA VAL A 25 -2.39 -4.73 -7.97
C VAL A 25 -2.41 -6.13 -7.35
N VAL A 26 -1.24 -6.69 -7.05
CA VAL A 26 -1.10 -7.97 -6.33
C VAL A 26 -1.30 -7.73 -4.84
N LEU A 27 -0.69 -6.69 -4.28
CA LEU A 27 -0.82 -6.33 -2.87
C LEU A 27 -2.28 -6.00 -2.48
N ALA A 28 -3.10 -5.52 -3.40
CA ALA A 28 -4.53 -5.25 -3.18
C ALA A 28 -5.36 -6.50 -2.82
N ARG A 29 -4.82 -7.70 -3.02
CA ARG A 29 -5.49 -8.98 -2.74
C ARG A 29 -4.86 -9.75 -1.58
N LEU A 30 -3.87 -9.15 -0.94
CA LEU A 30 -3.12 -9.80 0.12
C LEU A 30 -4.04 -10.03 1.31
N THR A 31 -3.99 -11.23 1.88
CA THR A 31 -4.64 -11.55 3.16
C THR A 31 -3.73 -11.19 4.34
N GLU A 32 -4.28 -11.12 5.55
CA GLU A 32 -3.48 -10.86 6.76
C GLU A 32 -2.39 -11.91 6.98
N ALA A 33 -2.70 -13.19 6.74
CA ALA A 33 -1.73 -14.28 6.88
C ALA A 33 -0.56 -14.13 5.89
N GLU A 34 -0.85 -13.79 4.63
CA GLU A 34 0.19 -13.59 3.60
C GLU A 34 1.01 -12.31 3.89
N PHE A 35 0.37 -11.26 4.43
CA PHE A 35 1.07 -10.06 4.90
C PHE A 35 2.09 -10.39 5.99
N ASP A 36 1.69 -11.16 7.00
CA ASP A 36 2.55 -11.57 8.09
C ASP A 36 3.72 -12.43 7.61
N GLU A 37 3.50 -13.30 6.64
CA GLU A 37 4.56 -14.11 6.03
C GLU A 37 5.54 -13.25 5.24
N LEU A 38 5.05 -12.39 4.35
CA LEU A 38 5.87 -11.58 3.45
C LEU A 38 6.68 -10.51 4.17
N PHE A 39 6.13 -9.90 5.22
CA PHE A 39 6.71 -8.73 5.87
C PHE A 39 7.29 -9.01 7.25
N ARG A 40 7.33 -10.28 7.70
CA ARG A 40 7.92 -10.68 8.99
C ARG A 40 9.31 -10.07 9.21
N GLY A 41 9.51 -9.43 10.36
CA GLY A 41 10.80 -8.82 10.72
C GLY A 41 11.17 -7.58 9.90
N SER A 42 10.28 -7.08 9.04
CA SER A 42 10.47 -5.84 8.30
C SER A 42 9.84 -4.65 9.02
N ALA A 43 10.24 -3.44 8.66
CA ALA A 43 9.65 -2.23 9.21
C ALA A 43 8.22 -1.95 8.69
N VAL A 44 7.74 -2.73 7.72
CA VAL A 44 6.41 -2.63 7.07
C VAL A 44 5.29 -3.16 7.98
N VAL A 45 5.58 -3.96 9.00
CA VAL A 45 4.58 -4.49 9.93
C VAL A 45 4.07 -3.47 10.95
N ARG A 46 4.76 -2.33 11.11
CA ARG A 46 4.41 -1.27 12.08
C ARG A 46 2.98 -0.70 11.93
N PRO A 47 2.47 -0.41 10.72
CA PRO A 47 1.06 -0.03 10.52
C PRO A 47 0.06 -1.18 10.68
N MET A 48 0.53 -2.42 10.90
CA MET A 48 -0.26 -3.65 10.88
C MET A 48 -0.95 -3.88 9.52
N TYR A 49 -1.67 -4.99 9.38
CA TYR A 49 -2.30 -5.39 8.13
C TYR A 49 -3.31 -4.33 7.63
N GLU A 50 -4.24 -3.88 8.47
CA GLU A 50 -5.22 -2.88 8.06
C GLU A 50 -4.58 -1.56 7.61
N GLY A 51 -3.59 -1.06 8.34
CA GLY A 51 -2.88 0.15 7.98
C GLY A 51 -2.05 0.00 6.70
N PHE A 52 -1.52 -1.20 6.45
CA PHE A 52 -0.87 -1.54 5.19
C PHE A 52 -1.86 -1.54 4.02
N MET A 53 -3.00 -2.21 4.14
CA MET A 53 -4.02 -2.27 3.09
C MET A 53 -4.61 -0.88 2.79
N ARG A 54 -4.78 -0.05 3.81
CA ARG A 54 -5.12 1.37 3.63
C ARG A 54 -4.07 2.10 2.79
N ASN A 55 -2.79 1.88 3.06
CA ASN A 55 -1.72 2.50 2.27
C ASN A 55 -1.69 1.98 0.82
N VAL A 56 -2.00 0.71 0.61
CA VAL A 56 -2.16 0.13 -0.74
C VAL A 56 -3.29 0.82 -1.50
N ALA A 57 -4.46 1.00 -0.87
CA ALA A 57 -5.59 1.74 -1.46
C ALA A 57 -5.18 3.15 -1.88
N VAL A 58 -4.51 3.89 -0.99
CA VAL A 58 -4.01 5.24 -1.28
C VAL A 58 -3.02 5.24 -2.44
N ALA A 59 -2.09 4.28 -2.47
CA ALA A 59 -1.11 4.19 -3.55
C ALA A 59 -1.75 3.87 -4.92
N LEU A 60 -2.78 3.03 -4.95
CA LEU A 60 -3.56 2.75 -6.16
C LEU A 60 -4.33 3.99 -6.64
N GLY A 61 -4.99 4.71 -5.73
CA GLY A 61 -5.68 5.96 -6.05
C GLY A 61 -4.72 7.00 -6.64
N ASN A 62 -3.55 7.17 -6.03
CA ASN A 62 -2.49 8.06 -6.53
C ASN A 62 -1.96 7.63 -7.90
N TRP A 63 -1.97 6.33 -8.21
CA TRP A 63 -1.56 5.83 -9.52
C TRP A 63 -2.59 6.12 -10.60
N GLY A 64 -3.89 6.03 -10.29
CA GLY A 64 -4.94 6.65 -11.10
C GLY A 64 -5.27 5.97 -12.43
N THR A 65 -4.85 4.72 -12.67
CA THR A 65 -5.09 4.01 -13.93
C THR A 65 -6.31 3.08 -13.85
N ASP A 66 -6.81 2.62 -15.01
CA ASP A 66 -7.86 1.59 -15.07
C ASP A 66 -7.44 0.29 -14.38
N GLU A 67 -6.15 -0.07 -14.47
CA GLU A 67 -5.59 -1.23 -13.77
C GLU A 67 -5.65 -1.04 -12.24
N ALA A 68 -5.35 0.17 -11.76
CA ALA A 68 -5.47 0.51 -10.34
C ALA A 68 -6.93 0.43 -9.88
N ARG A 69 -7.85 0.95 -10.70
CA ARG A 69 -9.28 0.90 -10.45
C ARG A 69 -9.79 -0.54 -10.33
N ALA A 70 -9.40 -1.43 -11.26
CA ALA A 70 -9.77 -2.83 -11.19
C ALA A 70 -9.25 -3.52 -9.91
N ALA A 71 -8.05 -3.16 -9.44
CA ALA A 71 -7.51 -3.70 -8.21
C ALA A 71 -8.23 -3.18 -6.95
N LEU A 72 -8.68 -1.92 -6.94
CA LEU A 72 -9.42 -1.32 -5.83
C LEU A 72 -10.76 -2.03 -5.53
N ALA A 73 -11.35 -2.74 -6.51
CA ALA A 73 -12.60 -3.47 -6.31
C ALA A 73 -12.54 -4.47 -5.14
N ALA A 74 -11.39 -5.11 -4.90
CA ALA A 74 -11.22 -6.03 -3.77
C ALA A 74 -11.22 -5.30 -2.42
N LEU A 75 -10.75 -4.03 -2.39
CA LEU A 75 -10.62 -3.24 -1.17
C LEU A 75 -11.94 -2.57 -0.78
N LEU A 76 -12.84 -2.32 -1.73
CA LEU A 76 -14.18 -1.77 -1.47
C LEU A 76 -15.06 -2.70 -0.61
N VAL A 77 -14.78 -4.00 -0.59
CA VAL A 77 -15.52 -5.01 0.19
C VAL A 77 -14.68 -5.59 1.33
N HIS A 78 -13.56 -4.95 1.67
CA HIS A 78 -12.67 -5.41 2.75
C HIS A 78 -13.40 -5.36 4.11
N GLU A 79 -13.01 -6.22 5.05
CA GLU A 79 -13.68 -6.31 6.37
C GLU A 79 -13.50 -5.05 7.24
N SER A 80 -12.29 -4.46 7.21
CA SER A 80 -11.98 -3.20 7.88
C SER A 80 -12.65 -2.01 7.19
N GLU A 81 -13.43 -1.25 7.95
CA GLU A 81 -14.08 0.00 7.51
C GLU A 81 -13.07 1.04 7.03
N LEU A 82 -11.93 1.15 7.74
CA LEU A 82 -10.84 2.07 7.39
C LEU A 82 -10.32 1.81 5.96
N VAL A 83 -10.18 0.54 5.58
CA VAL A 83 -9.71 0.16 4.25
C VAL A 83 -10.75 0.51 3.18
N ARG A 84 -12.04 0.24 3.46
CA ARG A 84 -13.14 0.56 2.53
C ARG A 84 -13.24 2.05 2.26
N GLU A 85 -13.22 2.90 3.29
CA GLU A 85 -13.27 4.36 3.14
C GLU A 85 -12.16 4.89 2.22
N HIS A 86 -10.93 4.37 2.38
CA HIS A 86 -9.80 4.79 1.56
C HIS A 86 -9.87 4.21 0.14
N ALA A 87 -10.46 3.02 -0.03
CA ALA A 87 -10.69 2.43 -1.33
C ALA A 87 -11.75 3.21 -2.13
N GLU A 88 -12.81 3.70 -1.48
CA GLU A 88 -13.82 4.56 -2.08
C GLU A 88 -13.21 5.88 -2.58
N TRP A 89 -12.45 6.57 -1.72
CA TRP A 89 -11.71 7.76 -2.12
C TRP A 89 -10.79 7.50 -3.32
N ALA A 90 -10.02 6.41 -3.27
CA ALA A 90 -9.08 6.04 -4.32
C ALA A 90 -9.79 5.71 -5.64
N TRP A 91 -10.96 5.08 -5.58
CA TRP A 91 -11.78 4.76 -6.76
C TRP A 91 -12.24 6.02 -7.48
N GLU A 92 -12.56 7.10 -6.74
CA GLU A 92 -12.90 8.39 -7.31
C GLU A 92 -11.70 9.09 -7.97
N GLN A 93 -10.47 8.81 -7.55
CA GLN A 93 -9.26 9.38 -8.14
C GLN A 93 -8.88 8.74 -9.48
N CYS A 94 -9.22 7.45 -9.71
CA CYS A 94 -8.91 6.72 -10.95
C CYS A 94 -9.88 7.06 -12.11
N ARG A 95 -10.08 8.35 -12.39
CA ARG A 95 -11.12 8.86 -13.28
C ARG A 95 -10.65 9.09 -14.71
#